data_AF-A0A0F9SZ39-F1
#
_entry.id   AF-A0A0F9SZ39-F1
#
_cell.length_a   1.000
_cell.length_b   1.000
_cell.length_c   1.000
_cell.angle_alpha   90.00
_cell.angle_beta   90.00
_cell.angle_gamma   90.00
#
_symmetry.space_group_name_H-M   'P 1'
#
loop_
_entity.id
_entity.type
_entity.pdbx_description
1 polymer ?
#
loop_
_entity_poly.entity_id
_entity_poly.type
_entity_poly.pdbx_seq_one_letter_code
_entity_poly.pdbx_strand_id
1 'polypeptide(L)'
;MTYTTSLVRKLLADYQRRAQGARMRAPEDRLGTRPPPLQEAPYVASSCLWADIEQAMMNLPFNWEKILWETVCRGESSARNGTKRYSWRVAVAEWWDITPGDVNRIVNDAIQEMTNSLNGVAVDNAAS
;
A
#
# COMPACT_ATOMS: atom_id res chain seq x y z
N MET A 1 -7.89 -13.54 -10.06
CA MET A 1 -8.12 -12.08 -10.14
C MET A 1 -6.86 -11.47 -10.73
N THR A 2 -6.95 -10.60 -11.73
CA THR A 2 -5.77 -9.95 -12.33
C THR A 2 -5.59 -8.57 -11.72
N TYR A 3 -4.44 -8.34 -11.10
CA TYR A 3 -4.05 -7.07 -10.53
C TYR A 3 -3.58 -6.13 -11.64
N THR A 4 -4.00 -4.87 -11.58
CA THR A 4 -3.48 -3.79 -12.43
C THR A 4 -2.70 -2.80 -11.56
N THR A 5 -1.71 -2.12 -12.14
CA THR A 5 -0.91 -1.11 -11.41
C THR A 5 -1.78 0.00 -10.82
N SER A 6 -2.81 0.43 -11.54
CA SER A 6 -3.81 1.39 -11.05
C SER A 6 -4.61 0.86 -9.85
N LEU A 7 -4.97 -0.42 -9.86
CA LEU A 7 -5.67 -1.05 -8.74
C LEU A 7 -4.76 -1.14 -7.51
N VAL A 8 -3.51 -1.61 -7.67
CA VAL A 8 -2.53 -1.71 -6.58
C VAL A 8 -2.24 -0.32 -6.00
N ARG A 9 -1.99 0.69 -6.83
CA ARG A 9 -1.80 2.08 -6.39
C ARG A 9 -3.00 2.60 -5.59
N LYS A 10 -4.22 2.34 -6.06
CA LYS A 10 -5.44 2.77 -5.37
C LYS A 10 -5.56 2.10 -3.99
N LEU A 11 -5.31 0.80 -3.92
CA LEU A 11 -5.33 0.06 -2.65
C LEU A 11 -4.31 0.66 -1.67
N LEU A 12 -3.06 0.86 -2.10
CA LEU A 12 -2.01 1.49 -1.28
C LEU A 12 -2.37 2.91 -0.84
N ALA A 13 -2.92 3.75 -1.71
CA ALA A 13 -3.33 5.11 -1.34
C ALA A 13 -4.48 5.14 -0.30
N ASP A 14 -5.36 4.14 -0.33
CA ASP A 14 -6.43 3.96 0.65
C ASP A 14 -5.96 3.29 1.96
N TYR A 15 -4.66 2.94 2.09
CA TYR A 15 -4.11 2.24 3.26
C TYR A 15 -4.48 2.91 4.58
N GLN A 16 -4.28 4.23 4.72
CA GLN A 16 -4.59 4.92 5.98
C GLN A 16 -6.07 4.89 6.34
N ARG A 17 -6.97 5.00 5.36
CA ARG A 17 -8.42 4.92 5.59
C ARG A 17 -8.79 3.53 6.12
N ARG A 18 -8.17 2.49 5.57
CA ARG A 18 -8.38 1.11 6.04
C ARG A 18 -7.78 0.88 7.42
N ALA A 19 -6.54 1.32 7.68
CA ALA A 19 -5.91 1.21 9.00
C ALA A 19 -6.72 1.96 10.09
N GLN A 20 -7.34 3.08 9.73
CA GLN A 20 -8.27 3.81 10.59
C GLN A 20 -9.62 3.09 10.76
N GLY A 21 -10.17 2.49 9.70
CA GLY A 21 -11.38 1.67 9.77
C GLY A 21 -11.21 0.39 10.58
N ALA A 22 -10.00 -0.19 10.58
CA ALA A 22 -9.64 -1.33 11.44
C ALA A 22 -9.56 -0.93 12.92
N ARG A 23 -9.27 0.35 13.22
CA ARG A 23 -9.44 0.95 14.56
C ARG A 23 -10.91 1.33 14.77
N MET A 24 -11.83 0.38 14.64
CA MET A 24 -13.18 0.56 15.16
C MET A 24 -13.07 0.81 16.67
N ARG A 25 -13.05 2.08 17.09
CA ARG A 25 -13.49 2.43 18.44
C ARG A 25 -14.92 1.92 18.52
N ALA A 26 -15.18 1.02 19.46
CA ALA A 26 -16.56 0.64 19.76
C ALA A 26 -17.35 1.95 19.95
N PRO A 27 -18.48 2.15 19.26
CA PRO A 27 -19.39 3.23 19.59
C PRO A 27 -19.67 3.09 21.09
N GLU A 28 -19.47 4.17 21.86
CA GLU A 28 -19.53 4.13 23.33
C GLU A 28 -20.89 3.60 23.86
N ASP A 29 -21.92 3.56 22.99
CA ASP A 29 -23.27 3.08 23.27
C ASP A 29 -23.66 1.70 22.67
N ARG A 30 -22.73 0.91 22.11
CA ARG A 30 -23.07 -0.44 21.61
C ARG A 30 -22.38 -1.54 22.41
N LEU A 31 -23.17 -2.27 23.21
CA LEU A 31 -22.78 -3.55 23.80
C LEU A 31 -22.51 -4.56 22.67
N GLY A 32 -21.24 -4.73 22.32
CA GLY A 32 -20.67 -5.86 21.57
C GLY A 32 -21.47 -6.39 20.38
N THR A 33 -21.31 -5.78 19.19
CA THR A 33 -21.62 -6.51 17.95
C THR A 33 -20.56 -7.59 17.76
N ARG A 34 -20.94 -8.86 18.02
CA ARG A 34 -20.13 -10.03 17.69
C ARG A 34 -19.71 -9.94 16.21
N PRO A 35 -18.42 -9.91 15.87
CA PRO A 35 -18.01 -9.99 14.48
C PRO A 35 -18.54 -11.31 13.90
N PRO A 36 -19.12 -11.32 12.68
CA PRO A 36 -19.64 -12.54 12.10
C PRO A 36 -18.54 -13.62 12.00
N PRO A 37 -18.90 -14.91 12.10
CA PRO A 37 -17.94 -16.00 11.98
C PRO A 37 -17.14 -15.90 10.67
N LEU A 38 -15.84 -16.19 10.76
CA LEU A 38 -14.85 -15.98 9.70
C LEU A 38 -15.20 -16.64 8.35
N GLN A 39 -16.15 -17.58 8.29
CA GLN A 39 -16.53 -18.27 7.05
C GLN A 39 -17.62 -17.55 6.23
N GLU A 40 -18.41 -16.66 6.84
CA GLU A 40 -19.52 -15.94 6.18
C GLU A 40 -19.24 -14.44 6.03
N ALA A 41 -18.04 -14.04 6.43
CA ALA A 41 -17.67 -12.66 6.53
C ALA A 41 -17.29 -12.06 5.16
N PRO A 42 -17.95 -10.97 4.70
CA PRO A 42 -17.59 -10.28 3.45
C PRO A 42 -16.17 -9.71 3.46
N TYR A 43 -15.51 -9.69 4.62
CA TYR A 43 -14.12 -9.27 4.78
C TYR A 43 -13.08 -10.35 4.49
N VAL A 44 -13.42 -11.64 4.33
CA VAL A 44 -12.41 -12.70 4.07
C VAL A 44 -11.66 -12.46 2.77
N ALA A 45 -12.40 -12.16 1.69
CA ALA A 45 -11.79 -11.80 0.41
C ALA A 45 -10.93 -10.54 0.53
N SER A 46 -11.34 -9.59 1.38
CA SER A 46 -10.61 -8.35 1.62
C SER A 46 -9.44 -8.51 2.59
N SER A 47 -9.38 -9.54 3.43
CA SER A 47 -8.25 -9.83 4.30
C SER A 47 -7.16 -10.57 3.53
N CYS A 48 -7.53 -11.52 2.67
CA CYS A 48 -6.59 -12.21 1.78
C CYS A 48 -5.92 -11.23 0.81
N LEU A 49 -6.69 -10.35 0.16
CA LEU A 49 -6.18 -9.31 -0.74
C LEU A 49 -5.07 -8.44 -0.12
N TRP A 50 -5.16 -8.16 1.18
CA TRP A 50 -4.21 -7.30 1.86
C TRP A 50 -3.01 -8.04 2.41
N ALA A 51 -3.20 -9.28 2.87
CA ALA A 51 -2.07 -10.16 3.17
C ALA A 51 -1.19 -10.33 1.93
N ASP A 52 -1.80 -10.53 0.75
CA ASP A 52 -1.08 -10.61 -0.52
C ASP A 52 -0.32 -9.31 -0.84
N ILE A 53 -0.93 -8.14 -0.63
CA ILE A 53 -0.28 -6.84 -0.85
C ILE A 53 0.87 -6.60 0.13
N GLU A 54 0.69 -6.92 1.42
CA GLU A 54 1.75 -6.78 2.42
C GLU A 54 2.93 -7.70 2.10
N GLN A 55 2.66 -8.94 1.68
CA GLN A 55 3.70 -9.86 1.23
C GLN A 55 4.41 -9.34 -0.03
N ALA A 56 3.67 -8.79 -1.00
CA ALA A 56 4.25 -8.17 -2.19
C ALA A 56 5.12 -6.95 -1.85
N MET A 57 4.75 -6.15 -0.83
CA MET A 57 5.59 -5.05 -0.34
C MET A 57 6.86 -5.55 0.36
N MET A 58 6.77 -6.62 1.15
CA MET A 58 7.92 -7.21 1.85
C MET A 58 8.94 -7.83 0.89
N ASN A 59 8.51 -8.22 -0.32
CA ASN A 59 9.40 -8.73 -1.35
C ASN A 59 10.23 -7.65 -2.06
N LEU A 60 9.84 -6.37 -1.94
CA LEU A 60 10.59 -5.27 -2.53
C LEU A 60 11.89 -5.01 -1.76
N PRO A 61 12.93 -4.44 -2.41
CA PRO A 61 14.08 -3.89 -1.72
C PRO A 61 13.65 -2.88 -0.63
N PHE A 62 14.30 -2.91 0.53
CA PHE A 62 13.92 -2.10 1.70
C PHE A 62 13.77 -0.60 1.37
N ASN A 63 14.70 -0.03 0.61
CA ASN A 63 14.65 1.37 0.19
C ASN A 63 13.43 1.64 -0.70
N TRP A 64 13.08 0.73 -1.61
CA TRP A 64 11.92 0.88 -2.50
C TRP A 64 10.61 0.77 -1.72
N GLU A 65 10.51 -0.19 -0.80
CA GLU A 65 9.35 -0.34 0.07
C GLU A 65 9.12 0.92 0.92
N LYS A 66 10.17 1.48 1.54
CA LYS A 66 10.05 2.70 2.34
C LYS A 66 9.73 3.94 1.52
N ILE A 67 10.34 4.10 0.35
CA ILE A 67 10.03 5.21 -0.56
C ILE A 67 8.57 5.11 -1.04
N LEU A 68 8.13 3.92 -1.45
CA LEU A 68 6.74 3.66 -1.87
C LEU A 68 5.75 3.95 -0.75
N TRP A 69 6.04 3.49 0.47
CA TRP A 69 5.22 3.72 1.64
C TRP A 69 5.05 5.21 1.96
N GLU A 70 6.15 5.95 2.06
CA GLU A 70 6.11 7.38 2.41
C GLU A 70 5.42 8.20 1.32
N THR A 71 5.67 7.90 0.05
CA THR A 71 5.03 8.65 -1.03
C THR A 71 3.58 8.28 -1.26
N VAL A 72 3.23 7.00 -1.35
CA VAL A 72 1.90 6.53 -1.74
C VAL A 72 1.01 6.28 -0.53
N CYS A 73 1.41 5.35 0.35
CA CYS A 73 0.58 4.97 1.50
C CYS A 73 0.36 6.13 2.46
N ARG A 74 1.38 6.97 2.67
CA ARG A 74 1.29 8.14 3.54
C ARG A 74 1.00 9.45 2.78
N GLY A 75 1.70 9.69 1.68
CA GLY A 75 1.64 10.97 0.97
C GLY A 75 0.45 11.15 0.02
N GLU A 76 -0.03 10.09 -0.63
CA GLU A 76 -1.19 10.14 -1.54
C GLU A 76 -2.52 9.91 -0.82
N SER A 77 -2.49 9.52 0.46
CA SER A 77 -3.70 9.28 1.23
C SER A 77 -4.43 10.59 1.61
N SER A 78 -5.74 10.62 1.40
CA SER A 78 -6.54 11.86 1.44
C SER A 78 -6.83 12.41 2.84
N ALA A 79 -6.40 11.74 3.91
CA ALA A 79 -7.06 11.93 5.20
C ALA A 79 -6.51 13.07 6.06
N ARG A 80 -5.21 13.43 6.02
CA ARG A 80 -4.67 14.27 7.11
C ARG A 80 -3.58 15.31 6.82
N ASN A 81 -2.85 15.28 5.71
CA ASN A 81 -1.59 16.04 5.71
C ASN A 81 -1.61 17.43 5.07
N GLY A 82 -2.63 17.85 4.29
CA GLY A 82 -2.66 19.21 3.68
C GLY A 82 -1.51 19.51 2.69
N THR A 83 -0.48 18.68 2.68
CA THR A 83 0.70 18.69 1.84
C THR A 83 0.34 18.12 0.47
N LYS A 84 0.56 18.90 -0.59
CA LYS A 84 0.33 18.46 -1.97
C LYS A 84 1.23 17.25 -2.29
N ARG A 85 0.77 16.33 -3.15
CA ARG A 85 1.51 15.13 -3.61
C ARG A 85 2.95 15.44 -4.04
N TYR A 86 3.18 16.57 -4.73
CA TYR A 86 4.51 17.00 -5.15
C TYR A 86 5.44 17.32 -4.00
N SER A 87 4.93 17.95 -2.93
CA SER A 87 5.73 18.30 -1.75
C SER A 87 6.20 17.05 -0.99
N TRP A 88 5.41 15.97 -1.00
CA TRP A 88 5.83 14.68 -0.43
C TRP A 88 6.98 14.05 -1.20
N ARG A 89 6.95 14.08 -2.53
CA ARG A 89 8.05 13.54 -3.34
C ARG A 89 9.36 14.29 -3.11
N VAL A 90 9.30 15.61 -2.94
CA VAL A 90 10.47 16.42 -2.63
C VAL A 90 11.02 16.08 -1.25
N ALA A 91 10.16 15.98 -0.23
CA ALA A 91 10.60 15.60 1.13
C ALA A 91 11.22 14.20 1.19
N VAL A 92 10.65 13.23 0.48
CA VAL A 92 11.20 11.88 0.37
C VAL A 92 12.52 11.88 -0.41
N ALA A 93 12.59 12.64 -1.50
CA ALA A 93 13.81 12.80 -2.29
C ALA A 93 14.96 13.36 -1.45
N GLU A 94 14.69 14.42 -0.68
CA GLU A 94 15.66 15.05 0.23
C GLU A 94 16.16 14.09 1.31
N TRP A 95 15.26 13.29 1.92
CA TRP A 95 15.65 12.31 2.95
C TRP A 95 16.58 11.22 2.41
N TRP A 96 16.34 10.76 1.18
CA TRP A 96 17.08 9.66 0.57
C TRP A 96 18.27 10.13 -0.29
N ASP A 97 18.54 11.44 -0.35
CA ASP A 97 19.56 12.06 -1.20
C ASP A 97 19.46 11.65 -2.68
N ILE A 98 18.22 11.67 -3.21
CA ILE A 98 17.89 11.36 -4.60
C ILE A 98 17.04 12.46 -5.22
N THR A 99 16.75 12.39 -6.53
CA THR A 99 15.87 13.38 -7.16
C THR A 99 14.38 13.02 -7.01
N PRO A 100 13.46 14.00 -7.07
CA PRO A 100 12.03 13.72 -7.16
C PRO A 100 11.64 12.87 -8.39
N GLY A 101 12.46 12.91 -9.45
CA GLY A 101 12.32 12.06 -10.62
C GLY A 101 12.63 10.60 -10.29
N ASP A 102 13.70 10.34 -9.55
CA ASP A 102 14.07 9.00 -9.06
C ASP A 102 13.00 8.43 -8.15
N VAL A 103 12.46 9.24 -7.24
CA VAL A 103 11.33 8.85 -6.39
C VAL A 103 10.14 8.39 -7.26
N ASN A 104 9.78 9.15 -8.30
CA ASN A 104 8.67 8.77 -9.16
C ASN A 104 8.95 7.49 -9.96
N ARG A 105 10.20 7.29 -10.41
CA ARG A 105 10.63 6.06 -11.08
C ARG A 105 10.53 4.86 -10.14
N ILE A 106 11.17 4.93 -8.97
CA ILE A 106 11.15 3.87 -7.94
C ILE A 106 9.71 3.49 -7.56
N VAL A 107 8.83 4.48 -7.36
CA VAL A 107 7.42 4.22 -7.03
C VAL A 107 6.70 3.46 -8.14
N ASN A 108 6.92 3.84 -9.40
CA ASN A 108 6.28 3.16 -10.53
C ASN A 108 6.85 1.75 -10.73
N ASP A 109 8.16 1.59 -10.63
CA ASP A 109 8.85 0.31 -10.74
C ASP A 109 8.40 -0.65 -9.63
N ALA A 110 8.33 -0.17 -8.38
CA ALA A 110 7.85 -0.95 -7.24
C ALA A 110 6.39 -1.40 -7.40
N ILE A 111 5.49 -0.52 -7.88
CA ILE A 111 4.09 -0.89 -8.13
C ILE A 111 3.99 -1.92 -9.25
N GLN A 112 4.81 -1.80 -10.29
CA GLN A 112 4.86 -2.76 -11.37
C GLN A 112 5.36 -4.12 -10.88
N GLU A 113 6.43 -4.15 -10.09
CA GLU A 113 7.01 -5.35 -9.50
C GLU A 113 6.02 -6.06 -8.57
N MET A 114 5.35 -5.30 -7.69
CA MET A 114 4.25 -5.83 -6.87
C MET A 114 3.12 -6.41 -7.73
N THR A 115 2.73 -5.73 -8.81
CA THR A 115 1.66 -6.20 -9.70
C THR A 115 2.06 -7.50 -10.40
N ASN A 116 3.32 -7.62 -10.83
CA ASN A 116 3.86 -8.84 -11.43
C ASN A 116 3.83 -10.00 -10.43
N SER A 117 4.33 -9.77 -9.21
CA SER A 117 4.34 -10.75 -8.13
C SER A 117 2.93 -11.25 -7.78
N LEU A 118 1.97 -10.32 -7.60
CA LEU A 118 0.57 -10.63 -7.28
C LEU A 118 -0.15 -11.42 -8.40
N ASN A 119 0.27 -11.23 -9.65
CA ASN A 119 -0.27 -11.97 -10.79
C ASN A 119 0.44 -13.31 -11.03
N GLY A 120 1.41 -13.69 -10.20
CA GLY A 120 2.19 -14.92 -10.37
C GLY A 120 3.15 -14.87 -11.56
N VAL A 121 3.49 -13.67 -12.05
CA VAL A 121 4.58 -13.51 -13.02
C VAL A 121 5.88 -13.71 -12.25
N ALA A 122 6.61 -14.77 -12.59
CA ALA A 122 7.93 -15.02 -12.02
C ALA A 122 8.80 -13.79 -12.24
N VAL A 123 9.28 -13.20 -11.15
CA VAL A 123 10.33 -12.17 -11.22
C VAL A 123 11.61 -12.95 -11.47
N ASP A 124 12.06 -12.98 -12.73
CA ASP A 124 13.37 -13.54 -13.08
C ASP A 124 14.45 -12.62 -12.51
N ASN A 125 14.82 -12.84 -11.25
CA ASN A 125 16.01 -12.24 -10.63
C ASN A 125 17.30 -12.92 -11.14
N ALA A 126 17.27 -13.54 -12.31
CA ALA A 126 18.43 -14.12 -12.99
C ALA A 126 19.12 -13.05 -13.84
N ALA A 127 19.79 -12.11 -13.17
CA ALA A 127 20.86 -11.34 -13.78
C ALA A 127 22.05 -11.31 -12.81
N SER A 128 23.03 -12.16 -13.10
CA SER A 128 24.42 -12.02 -12.66
C SER A 128 25.29 -12.15 -13.89
#